data_AF-W3AME0-F1
#
_entry.id   AF-W3AME0-F1
#
_cell.length_a   1.000
_cell.length_b   1.000
_cell.length_c   1.000
_cell.angle_alpha   90.00
_cell.angle_beta   90.00
_cell.angle_gamma   90.00
#
_symmetry.space_group_name_H-M   'P 1'
#
loop_
_entity.id
_entity.type
_entity.pdbx_description
1 polymer ?
#
loop_
_entity_poly.entity_id
_entity_poly.type
_entity_poly.pdbx_seq_one_letter_code
_entity_poly.pdbx_strand_id
1 'polypeptide(L)'
;MEINNQFITPMKPWTMGDLGSQRNERPQESQGAALFKDIFDNAVNNVKVTQADVENKQYLLATGQLEDAHSLPIAESKAAISLSMMITLRNKALTAYTELIKMNT
;
A
#
# COMPACT_ATOMS: atom_id res chain seq x y z
N MET A 1 42.29 -29.15 35.43
CA MET A 1 42.51 -28.22 34.31
C MET A 1 42.16 -28.97 33.04
N GLU A 2 40.92 -28.84 32.58
CA GLU A 2 40.50 -29.38 31.30
C GLU A 2 41.00 -28.46 30.20
N ILE A 3 41.90 -28.97 29.38
CA ILE A 3 42.38 -28.31 28.17
C ILE A 3 41.36 -28.60 27.08
N ASN A 4 40.49 -27.61 26.83
CA ASN A 4 39.46 -27.65 25.81
C ASN A 4 40.13 -27.53 24.44
N ASN A 5 40.39 -28.66 23.78
CA ASN A 5 40.96 -28.72 22.44
C ASN A 5 39.89 -28.42 21.37
N GLN A 6 39.43 -27.17 21.30
CA GLN A 6 38.81 -26.64 20.09
C GLN A 6 39.90 -26.17 19.12
N PHE A 7 40.61 -27.13 18.52
CA PHE A 7 41.60 -26.83 17.50
C PHE A 7 41.18 -27.50 16.18
N ILE A 8 40.65 -26.65 15.31
CA ILE A 8 40.60 -26.77 13.84
C ILE A 8 39.55 -27.75 13.29
N THR A 9 38.38 -27.20 12.94
CA THR A 9 37.52 -27.80 11.93
C THR A 9 38.12 -27.56 10.53
N PRO A 10 38.28 -28.59 9.69
CA PRO A 10 38.78 -28.41 8.34
C PRO A 10 37.78 -27.58 7.52
N MET A 11 38.29 -26.62 6.75
CA MET A 11 37.47 -25.79 5.87
C MET A 11 36.74 -26.68 4.87
N LYS A 12 35.41 -26.57 4.84
CA LYS A 12 34.58 -27.27 3.85
C LYS A 12 34.87 -26.69 2.46
N PRO A 13 35.04 -27.52 1.42
CA PRO A 13 35.19 -27.04 0.05
C PRO A 13 33.95 -26.24 -0.33
N TRP A 14 34.16 -25.11 -1.01
CA TRP A 14 33.09 -24.18 -1.38
C TRP A 14 32.13 -24.89 -2.33
N THR A 15 31.00 -25.36 -1.81
CA THR A 15 29.92 -25.89 -2.64
C THR A 15 29.11 -24.70 -3.15
N MET A 16 28.99 -24.59 -4.48
CA MET A 16 28.17 -23.61 -5.22
C MET A 16 26.67 -23.57 -4.82
N GLY A 17 26.25 -24.33 -3.81
CA GLY A 17 24.92 -24.27 -3.21
C GLY A 17 24.77 -23.20 -2.10
N ASP A 18 25.86 -22.71 -1.49
CA ASP A 18 25.77 -21.74 -0.39
C ASP A 18 25.87 -20.26 -0.85
N LEU A 19 26.33 -20.03 -2.08
CA LEU A 19 26.24 -18.72 -2.74
C LEU A 19 24.79 -18.30 -3.05
N GLY A 20 23.84 -19.24 -3.04
CA GLY A 20 22.41 -18.98 -3.17
C GLY A 20 21.72 -18.63 -1.86
N SER A 21 22.43 -18.72 -0.72
CA SER A 21 21.93 -18.42 0.62
C SER A 21 22.27 -17.01 1.07
N GLN A 22 22.69 -16.10 0.16
CA GLN A 22 22.36 -14.69 0.34
C GLN A 22 20.84 -14.60 0.25
N ARG A 23 20.24 -14.85 1.42
CA ARG A 23 18.88 -14.49 1.79
C ARG A 23 18.58 -13.21 1.04
N ASN A 24 17.62 -13.31 0.14
CA ASN A 24 16.93 -12.20 -0.48
C ASN A 24 16.32 -11.38 0.67
N GLU A 25 17.15 -10.58 1.34
CA GLU A 25 16.71 -9.52 2.22
C GLU A 25 16.17 -8.47 1.25
N ARG A 26 14.92 -8.70 0.85
CA ARG A 26 14.04 -7.61 0.42
C ARG A 26 14.30 -6.50 1.45
N PRO A 27 14.74 -5.30 1.03
CA PRO A 27 15.00 -4.22 1.96
C PRO A 27 13.79 -4.15 2.88
N GLN A 28 14.03 -4.34 4.19
CA GLN A 28 12.97 -4.41 5.18
C GLN A 28 12.09 -3.18 4.98
N GLU A 29 10.86 -3.41 4.52
CA GLU A 29 9.93 -2.32 4.20
C GLU A 29 9.81 -1.47 5.46
N SER A 30 10.21 -0.20 5.37
CA SER A 30 10.10 0.73 6.49
C SER A 30 8.66 0.63 7.03
N GLN A 31 8.49 0.51 8.36
CA GLN A 31 7.15 0.50 8.96
C GLN A 31 6.29 1.67 8.47
N GLY A 32 6.90 2.82 8.17
CA GLY A 32 6.22 3.96 7.58
C GLY A 32 5.79 3.76 6.12
N ALA A 33 6.56 3.02 5.32
CA ALA A 33 6.20 2.68 3.93
C ALA A 33 5.02 1.70 3.88
N ALA A 34 5.02 0.69 4.75
CA ALA A 34 3.90 -0.25 4.88
C ALA A 34 2.61 0.47 5.32
N LEU A 35 2.68 1.34 6.33
CA LEU A 35 1.52 2.14 6.78
C LEU A 35 1.00 3.07 5.67
N PHE A 36 1.90 3.74 4.95
CA PHE A 36 1.50 4.61 3.83
C PHE A 36 0.81 3.81 2.72
N LYS A 37 1.37 2.65 2.35
CA LYS A 37 0.78 1.74 1.38
C LYS A 37 -0.62 1.33 1.80
N ASP A 38 -0.80 0.90 3.05
CA ASP A 38 -2.12 0.50 3.55
C ASP A 38 -3.13 1.66 3.48
N ILE A 39 -2.74 2.87 3.89
CA ILE A 39 -3.62 4.05 3.81
C ILE A 39 -3.96 4.36 2.35
N PHE A 40 -2.99 4.28 1.44
CA PHE A 40 -3.18 4.54 0.02
C PHE A 40 -4.11 3.50 -0.63
N ASP A 41 -3.89 2.21 -0.36
CA ASP A 41 -4.72 1.11 -0.84
C ASP A 41 -6.15 1.25 -0.32
N ASN A 42 -6.32 1.62 0.95
CA ASN A 42 -7.64 1.91 1.52
C ASN A 42 -8.31 3.11 0.84
N ALA A 43 -7.58 4.19 0.55
CA ALA A 43 -8.13 5.36 -0.15
C ALA A 43 -8.61 5.00 -1.56
N VAL A 44 -7.83 4.21 -2.31
CA VAL A 44 -8.20 3.74 -3.65
C VAL A 44 -9.43 2.84 -3.58
N ASN A 45 -9.46 1.89 -2.64
CA ASN A 45 -10.61 1.01 -2.44
C ASN A 45 -11.86 1.80 -2.07
N ASN A 46 -11.74 2.82 -1.21
CA ASN A 46 -12.86 3.67 -0.83
C ASN A 46 -13.45 4.38 -2.05
N VAL A 47 -12.63 5.01 -2.91
CA VAL A 47 -13.11 5.66 -4.14
C VAL A 47 -13.86 4.67 -5.02
N LYS A 48 -13.29 3.47 -5.23
CA LYS A 48 -13.91 2.41 -6.05
C LYS A 48 -15.27 1.99 -5.49
N VAL A 49 -15.35 1.72 -4.19
CA VAL A 49 -16.60 1.29 -3.52
C VAL A 49 -17.65 2.39 -3.57
N THR A 50 -17.28 3.64 -3.27
CA THR A 50 -18.23 4.75 -3.28
C THR A 50 -18.73 5.07 -4.68
N GLN A 51 -17.87 4.96 -5.69
CA GLN A 51 -18.25 5.17 -7.09
C GLN A 51 -19.22 4.08 -7.57
N ALA A 52 -18.95 2.82 -7.23
CA ALA A 52 -19.85 1.71 -7.54
C ALA A 52 -21.22 1.85 -6.86
N ASP A 53 -21.26 2.38 -5.64
CA ASP A 53 -22.52 2.67 -4.92
C ASP A 53 -23.33 3.76 -5.63
N VAL A 54 -22.68 4.83 -6.08
CA VAL A 54 -23.31 5.89 -6.89
C VAL A 54 -23.88 5.31 -8.18
N GLU A 55 -23.10 4.53 -8.93
CA GLU A 55 -23.54 3.92 -10.18
C GLU A 55 -24.75 3.00 -9.99
N ASN A 56 -24.75 2.19 -8.94
CA ASN A 56 -25.87 1.31 -8.60
C ASN A 56 -27.13 2.13 -8.28
N LYS A 57 -27.00 3.16 -7.43
CA LYS A 57 -28.14 4.03 -7.07
C LYS A 57 -28.66 4.83 -8.26
N GLN A 58 -27.78 5.31 -9.15
CA GLN A 58 -28.17 5.97 -10.39
C GLN A 58 -28.93 5.02 -11.31
N TYR A 59 -28.49 3.76 -11.40
CA TYR A 59 -29.19 2.74 -12.17
C TYR A 59 -30.58 2.43 -11.60
N LEU A 60 -30.68 2.23 -10.28
CA LEU A 60 -31.97 2.02 -9.60
C LEU A 60 -32.90 3.22 -9.76
N LEU A 61 -32.37 4.44 -9.75
CA LEU A 61 -33.15 5.67 -10.00
C LEU A 61 -33.69 5.67 -11.44
N ALA A 62 -32.84 5.39 -12.42
CA ALA A 62 -33.20 5.39 -13.84
C ALA A 62 -34.23 4.31 -14.18
N THR A 63 -34.21 3.17 -13.47
CA THR A 63 -35.20 2.09 -13.61
C THR A 63 -36.47 2.31 -12.76
N GLY A 64 -36.51 3.37 -11.94
CA GLY A 64 -37.62 3.67 -11.05
C GLY A 64 -37.74 2.71 -9.85
N GLN A 65 -36.71 1.90 -9.59
CA GLN A 65 -36.67 0.92 -8.50
C GLN A 65 -35.93 1.44 -7.25
N LEU A 66 -35.50 2.70 -7.25
CA LEU A 66 -34.82 3.28 -6.10
C LEU A 66 -35.82 3.53 -4.97
N GLU A 67 -35.63 2.82 -3.86
CA GLU A 67 -36.48 2.90 -2.67
C GLU A 67 -36.45 4.29 -2.01
N ASP A 68 -35.28 4.94 -2.02
CA ASP A 68 -35.07 6.28 -1.45
C ASP A 68 -34.25 7.18 -2.39
N ALA A 69 -34.92 8.19 -2.96
CA ALA A 69 -34.33 9.19 -3.86
C ALA A 69 -33.25 10.05 -3.19
N HIS A 70 -33.31 10.26 -1.87
CA HIS A 70 -32.30 11.04 -1.14
C HIS A 70 -31.00 10.26 -0.91
N SER A 71 -31.05 8.94 -1.11
CA SER A 71 -29.89 8.08 -0.93
C SER A 71 -28.83 8.25 -2.03
N LEU A 72 -29.20 8.80 -3.19
CA LEU A 72 -28.29 9.08 -4.31
C LEU A 72 -27.40 10.30 -4.03
N PRO A 73 -27.93 11.50 -3.70
CA PRO A 73 -27.11 12.65 -3.32
C PRO A 73 -26.13 12.37 -2.18
N ILE A 74 -26.51 11.50 -1.22
CA ILE A 74 -25.64 11.08 -0.12
C ILE A 74 -24.47 10.23 -0.65
N ALA A 75 -24.74 9.26 -1.52
CA ALA A 75 -23.71 8.44 -2.14
C ALA A 75 -22.77 9.29 -3.01
N GLU A 76 -23.31 10.25 -3.76
CA GLU A 76 -22.52 11.18 -4.57
C GLU A 76 -21.61 12.04 -3.71
N SER A 77 -22.14 12.58 -2.61
CA SER A 77 -21.35 13.34 -1.63
C SER A 77 -20.22 12.50 -1.05
N LYS A 78 -20.50 11.23 -0.73
CA LYS A 78 -19.50 10.29 -0.20
C LYS A 78 -18.40 10.02 -1.23
N ALA A 79 -18.78 9.74 -2.48
CA ALA A 79 -17.83 9.52 -3.57
C ALA A 79 -16.96 10.77 -3.83
N ALA A 80 -17.56 11.96 -3.83
CA ALA A 80 -16.85 13.22 -4.00
C ALA A 80 -15.82 13.46 -2.89
N ILE A 81 -16.18 13.21 -1.62
CA ILE A 81 -15.25 13.34 -0.49
C ILE A 81 -14.11 12.33 -0.61
N SER A 82 -14.41 11.05 -0.89
CA SER A 82 -13.39 10.00 -1.06
C SER A 82 -12.42 10.32 -2.19
N LEU A 83 -12.92 10.84 -3.32
CA LEU A 83 -12.10 11.25 -4.45
C LEU A 83 -11.19 12.45 -4.09
N SER A 84 -11.75 13.46 -3.42
CA SER A 84 -10.98 14.63 -2.95
C SER A 84 -9.84 14.23 -2.02
N MET A 85 -10.10 13.30 -1.10
CA MET A 85 -9.08 12.73 -0.20
C MET A 85 -7.97 12.02 -0.98
N MET A 86 -8.33 11.17 -1.96
CA MET A 86 -7.36 10.46 -2.80
C MET A 86 -6.48 11.42 -3.60
N ILE A 87 -7.07 12.45 -4.21
CA ILE A 87 -6.34 13.48 -4.95
C ILE A 87 -5.36 14.22 -4.02
N THR A 88 -5.81 14.58 -2.82
CA THR A 88 -4.96 15.22 -1.82
C THR A 88 -3.79 14.32 -1.43
N LEU A 89 -4.04 13.02 -1.19
CA LEU A 89 -3.00 12.04 -0.88
C LEU A 89 -1.98 11.92 -2.02
N ARG A 90 -2.47 11.79 -3.26
CA ARG A 90 -1.65 11.73 -4.47
C ARG A 90 -0.73 12.94 -4.59
N ASN A 91 -1.30 14.14 -4.45
CA ASN A 91 -0.55 15.38 -4.56
C ASN A 91 0.51 15.47 -3.46
N LYS A 92 0.16 15.15 -2.21
CA LYS A 92 1.10 15.18 -1.09
C LYS A 92 2.25 14.18 -1.27
N ALA A 93 1.96 12.98 -1.80
CA ALA A 93 2.97 11.98 -2.11
C ALA A 93 3.96 12.47 -3.19
N LEU A 94 3.46 13.10 -4.27
CA LEU A 94 4.31 13.69 -5.31
C LEU A 94 5.17 14.85 -4.78
N THR A 95 4.61 15.71 -3.93
CA THR A 95 5.35 16.78 -3.27
C THR A 95 6.46 16.21 -2.39
N ALA A 96 6.16 15.22 -1.55
CA ALA A 96 7.15 14.58 -0.68
C ALA A 96 8.28 13.94 -1.49
N TYR A 97 7.95 13.25 -2.59
CA TYR A 97 8.96 12.68 -3.50
C TYR A 97 9.87 13.77 -4.09
N THR A 98 9.28 14.89 -4.53
CA THR A 98 10.03 16.02 -5.08
C THR A 98 10.93 16.67 -4.03
N GLU A 99 10.45 16.82 -2.78
CA GLU A 99 11.24 17.34 -1.66
C GLU A 99 12.42 16.44 -1.30
N LEU A 100 12.24 15.12 -1.29
CA LEU A 100 13.32 14.16 -1.05
C LEU A 100 14.41 14.25 -2.12
N ILE A 101 14.04 14.39 -3.40
CA ILE A 101 15.01 14.62 -4.47
C ILE A 101 15.77 15.92 -4.25
N LYS A 102 15.07 17.01 -3.91
CA LYS A 102 15.69 18.31 -3.66
C LYS A 102 16.64 18.32 -2.46
N MET A 103 16.37 17.55 -1.40
CA MET A 103 17.30 17.43 -0.27
C MET A 103 18.56 16.62 -0.61
N ASN A 104 18.48 15.72 -1.59
CA ASN A 104 19.58 14.84 -1.97
C ASN A 104 20.53 15.49 -3.01
N THR A 105 20.06 16.51 -3.72
CA THR A 105 20.88 17.37 -4.61
C THR A 105 21.38 18.61 -3.88
#